data_AF-A0A919M402-F1
#
_entry.id   AF-A0A919M402-F1
#
_cell.length_a   1.000
_cell.length_b   1.000
_cell.length_c   1.000
_cell.angle_alpha   90.00
_cell.angle_beta   90.00
_cell.angle_gamma   90.00
#
_symmetry.space_group_name_H-M   'P 1'
#
loop_
_entity.id
_entity.type
_entity.pdbx_description
1 polymer ?
#
loop_
_entity_poly.entity_id
_entity_poly.type
_entity_poly.pdbx_seq_one_letter_code
_entity_poly.pdbx_strand_id
1 'polypeptide(L)'
;MTVREVRSQKALHVETGVTLAGAGREDMILEWGEHWLMIPVDRGDHEIRYIIPATPRWDDNLEPLPPEVADNLQAIITEISLFWNQEPEFLVRLKWRDAG
;
A
#
# COMPACT_ATOMS: atom_id res chain seq x y z
N MET A 1 -9.98 -3.32 17.15
CA MET A 1 -8.55 -3.16 16.83
C MET A 1 -8.42 -3.55 15.37
N THR A 2 -8.28 -2.58 14.48
CA THR A 2 -8.44 -2.76 13.02
C THR A 2 -7.17 -3.26 12.34
N VAL A 3 -6.02 -3.13 13.01
CA VAL A 3 -4.72 -3.61 12.53
C VAL A 3 -4.09 -4.53 13.57
N ARG A 4 -3.39 -5.57 13.10
CA ARG A 4 -2.53 -6.43 13.93
C ARG A 4 -1.18 -6.67 13.28
N GLU A 5 -0.13 -6.77 14.08
CA GLU A 5 1.18 -7.24 13.60
C GLU A 5 1.12 -8.72 13.25
N VAL A 6 1.68 -9.09 12.09
CA VAL A 6 1.83 -10.49 11.67
C VAL A 6 3.25 -10.97 11.97
N ARG A 7 4.25 -10.14 11.63
CA ARG A 7 5.67 -10.30 11.94
C ARG A 7 6.35 -8.94 11.82
N SER A 8 7.64 -8.87 12.15
CA SER A 8 8.43 -7.64 11.97
C SER A 8 8.24 -7.06 10.57
N GLN A 9 7.90 -5.77 10.50
CA GLN A 9 7.62 -5.02 9.27
C GLN A 9 6.47 -5.58 8.41
N LYS A 10 5.54 -6.36 8.98
CA LYS A 10 4.33 -6.82 8.29
C LYS A 10 3.11 -6.77 9.21
N ALA A 11 2.10 -6.04 8.78
CA ALA A 11 0.86 -5.88 9.51
C ALA A 11 -0.34 -6.23 8.63
N LEU A 12 -1.42 -6.68 9.27
CA LEU A 12 -2.68 -7.05 8.66
C LEU A 12 -3.75 -6.06 9.07
N HIS A 13 -4.46 -5.50 8.08
CA HIS A 13 -5.73 -4.83 8.29
C HIS A 13 -6.85 -5.88 8.39
N VAL A 14 -7.40 -6.05 9.59
CA VAL A 14 -8.26 -7.16 9.99
C VAL A 14 -9.58 -7.19 9.22
N GLU A 15 -10.14 -6.01 8.89
CA GLU A 15 -11.44 -5.92 8.22
C GLU A 15 -11.38 -6.30 6.74
N THR A 16 -10.26 -6.02 6.06
CA THR A 16 -10.12 -6.26 4.62
C THR A 16 -9.29 -7.49 4.29
N GLY A 17 -8.55 -8.02 5.26
CA GLY A 17 -7.62 -9.12 5.03
C GLY A 17 -6.32 -8.70 4.32
N VAL A 18 -6.15 -7.40 4.01
CA VAL A 18 -4.98 -6.86 3.33
C VAL A 18 -3.80 -6.80 4.28
N THR A 19 -2.63 -7.24 3.83
CA THR A 19 -1.38 -6.99 4.55
C THR A 19 -0.54 -5.96 3.84
N LEU A 20 0.21 -5.19 4.63
CA LEU A 20 1.26 -4.33 4.15
C LEU A 20 2.57 -4.78 4.79
N ALA A 21 3.59 -4.94 3.97
CA ALA A 21 4.91 -5.42 4.36
C ALA A 21 6.00 -4.48 3.85
N GLY A 22 7.06 -4.30 4.64
CA GLY A 22 8.29 -3.68 4.18
C GLY A 22 9.01 -4.60 3.21
N ALA A 23 9.10 -4.21 1.94
CA ALA A 23 9.83 -4.94 0.90
C ALA A 23 11.32 -4.56 0.84
N GLY A 24 11.70 -3.50 1.57
CA GLY A 24 13.04 -2.92 1.58
C GLY A 24 13.00 -1.48 2.06
N ARG A 25 14.04 -0.69 1.72
CA ARG A 25 14.10 0.74 2.07
C ARG A 25 13.18 1.60 1.21
N GLU A 26 13.01 1.28 -0.07
CA GLU A 26 12.35 2.16 -1.05
C GLU A 26 10.97 1.65 -1.48
N ASP A 27 10.59 0.43 -1.10
CA ASP A 27 9.32 -0.17 -1.51
C ASP A 27 8.60 -0.82 -0.34
N MET A 28 7.28 -0.84 -0.44
CA MET A 28 6.36 -1.60 0.38
C MET A 28 5.60 -2.58 -0.51
N ILE A 29 5.20 -3.73 0.03
CA ILE A 29 4.36 -4.69 -0.67
C ILE A 29 3.00 -4.74 0.03
N LEU A 30 1.94 -4.50 -0.74
CA LEU A 30 0.57 -4.79 -0.36
C LEU A 30 0.21 -6.18 -0.86
N GLU A 31 -0.32 -7.03 0.02
CA GLU A 31 -0.74 -8.40 -0.33
C GLU A 31 -2.21 -8.63 0.02
N TRP A 32 -2.91 -9.39 -0.82
CA TRP A 32 -4.27 -9.87 -0.57
C TRP A 32 -4.44 -11.28 -1.15
N GLY A 33 -4.47 -12.29 -0.27
CA GLY A 33 -4.41 -13.69 -0.71
C GLY A 33 -3.07 -14.00 -1.39
N GLU A 34 -3.12 -14.41 -2.66
CA GLU A 34 -1.94 -14.68 -3.49
C GLU A 34 -1.49 -13.46 -4.33
N HIS A 35 -2.31 -12.41 -4.38
CA HIS A 35 -2.03 -11.21 -5.15
C HIS A 35 -1.16 -10.22 -4.39
N TRP A 36 -0.34 -9.48 -5.13
CA TRP A 36 0.53 -8.47 -4.55
C TRP A 36 0.67 -7.24 -5.44
N LEU A 37 0.90 -6.10 -4.80
CA LEU A 37 1.19 -4.81 -5.43
C LEU A 37 2.40 -4.19 -4.72
N MET A 38 3.45 -3.91 -5.47
CA MET A 38 4.58 -3.12 -5.01
C MET A 38 4.21 -1.64 -5.05
N ILE A 39 4.36 -1.00 -3.90
CA ILE A 39 4.09 0.42 -3.70
C ILE A 39 5.41 1.11 -3.42
N PRO A 40 5.93 1.90 -4.36
CA PRO A 40 7.10 2.71 -4.11
C PRO A 40 6.84 3.69 -2.98
N VAL A 41 7.82 3.86 -2.11
CA VAL A 41 7.78 4.79 -0.98
C VAL A 41 9.01 5.68 -0.93
N ASP A 42 8.80 6.93 -0.55
CA ASP A 42 9.85 7.85 -0.14
C ASP A 42 9.80 7.96 1.39
N ARG A 43 10.88 7.59 2.07
CA ARG A 43 10.95 7.54 3.54
C ARG A 43 11.73 8.72 4.09
N GLY A 44 11.04 9.62 4.79
CA GLY A 44 11.64 10.61 5.67
C GLY A 44 11.86 10.07 7.09
N ASP A 45 12.33 10.94 7.99
CA ASP A 45 12.60 10.56 9.40
C ASP A 45 11.31 10.25 10.19
N HIS A 46 10.19 10.89 9.85
CA HIS A 46 8.88 10.71 10.51
C HIS A 46 7.70 10.49 9.55
N GLU A 47 7.92 10.72 8.26
CA GLU A 47 6.91 10.65 7.23
C GLU A 47 7.27 9.57 6.22
N ILE A 48 6.26 8.89 5.69
CA ILE A 48 6.42 7.95 4.59
C ILE A 48 5.45 8.32 3.47
N ARG A 49 5.98 8.65 2.30
CA ARG A 49 5.17 9.04 1.15
C ARG A 49 5.00 7.84 0.22
N TYR A 50 3.76 7.37 0.13
CA TYR A 50 3.37 6.29 -0.77
C TYR A 50 3.02 6.82 -2.16
N ILE A 51 3.59 6.22 -3.19
CA ILE A 51 3.34 6.59 -4.59
C ILE A 51 2.34 5.59 -5.17
N ILE A 52 1.06 5.97 -5.20
CA ILE A 52 -0.02 5.08 -5.59
C ILE A 52 -0.44 5.37 -7.04
N PRO A 53 -0.53 4.35 -7.92
CA PRO A 53 -1.10 4.53 -9.25
C PRO A 53 -2.55 5.00 -9.18
N ALA A 54 -2.98 5.91 -10.08
CA ALA A 54 -4.38 6.35 -10.14
C ALA A 54 -5.37 5.21 -10.44
N THR A 55 -4.90 4.14 -11.08
CA THR A 55 -5.65 2.91 -11.34
C THR A 55 -4.78 1.73 -10.91
N PRO A 56 -4.76 1.39 -9.62
CA PRO A 56 -3.90 0.32 -9.11
C PRO A 56 -4.36 -1.03 -9.66
N ARG A 57 -3.37 -1.89 -9.94
CA ARG A 57 -3.55 -3.26 -10.43
C ARG A 57 -2.58 -4.15 -9.68
N TRP A 58 -2.89 -5.43 -9.56
CA TRP A 58 -1.94 -6.38 -9.02
C TRP A 58 -0.76 -6.59 -9.97
N ASP A 59 0.44 -6.73 -9.43
CA ASP A 59 1.66 -6.89 -10.23
C ASP A 59 1.85 -8.34 -10.72
N ASP A 60 1.21 -9.34 -10.08
CA ASP A 60 1.28 -10.74 -10.49
C ASP A 60 0.50 -11.02 -11.78
N ASN A 61 -0.70 -10.45 -11.93
CA ASN A 61 -1.62 -10.78 -13.01
C ASN A 61 -2.20 -9.57 -13.76
N LEU A 62 -1.86 -8.35 -13.35
CA LEU A 62 -2.35 -7.08 -13.93
C LEU A 62 -3.87 -6.86 -13.81
N GLU A 63 -4.58 -7.67 -13.03
CA GLU A 63 -5.99 -7.47 -12.74
C GLU A 63 -6.19 -6.22 -11.87
N PRO A 64 -7.30 -5.48 -12.04
CA PRO A 64 -7.65 -4.40 -11.14
C PRO A 64 -7.77 -4.89 -9.69
N LEU A 65 -7.41 -4.04 -8.74
CA LEU A 65 -7.75 -4.30 -7.35
C LEU A 65 -9.28 -4.41 -7.19
N PRO A 66 -9.78 -5.32 -6.34
CA PRO A 66 -11.20 -5.36 -5.99
C PRO A 66 -11.68 -4.00 -5.46
N PRO A 67 -12.93 -3.59 -5.73
CA PRO A 67 -13.45 -2.28 -5.31
C PRO A 67 -13.28 -2.01 -3.82
N GLU A 68 -13.51 -3.01 -2.96
CA GLU A 68 -13.37 -2.90 -1.51
C GLU A 68 -11.94 -2.57 -1.06
N VAL A 69 -10.93 -2.97 -1.84
CA VAL A 69 -9.52 -2.62 -1.58
C VAL A 69 -9.17 -1.31 -2.27
N ALA A 70 -9.57 -1.14 -3.53
CA ALA A 70 -9.23 0.03 -4.34
C ALA A 70 -9.79 1.33 -3.75
N ASP A 71 -11.07 1.33 -3.36
CA ASP A 71 -11.76 2.51 -2.82
C ASP A 71 -11.23 2.89 -1.43
N ASN A 72 -10.70 1.91 -0.68
CA ASN A 72 -10.20 2.10 0.68
C ASN A 72 -8.67 2.06 0.78
N LEU A 73 -7.94 2.00 -0.34
CA LEU A 73 -6.51 1.71 -0.37
C LEU A 73 -5.70 2.66 0.52
N GLN A 74 -5.94 3.96 0.39
CA GLN A 74 -5.26 4.97 1.21
C GLN A 74 -5.63 4.86 2.69
N ALA A 75 -6.90 4.56 3.00
CA ALA A 75 -7.34 4.37 4.38
C ALA A 75 -6.69 3.15 5.04
N ILE A 76 -6.65 2.01 4.34
CA ILE A 76 -5.98 0.78 4.79
C ILE A 76 -4.49 1.05 5.08
N ILE A 77 -3.79 1.68 4.13
CA ILE A 77 -2.37 2.03 4.30
C ILE A 77 -2.19 3.02 5.46
N THR A 78 -3.12 3.96 5.63
CA THR A 78 -3.08 4.94 6.72
C THR A 78 -3.15 4.26 8.08
N GLU A 79 -4.13 3.38 8.28
CA GLU A 79 -4.28 2.68 9.56
C GLU A 79 -3.07 1.82 9.90
N ILE A 80 -2.50 1.13 8.91
CA ILE A 80 -1.28 0.33 9.12
C ILE A 80 -0.08 1.22 9.43
N SER A 81 0.08 2.36 8.74
CA SER A 81 1.20 3.28 8.98
C SER A 81 1.12 3.89 10.38
N LEU A 82 -0.08 4.31 10.81
CA LEU A 82 -0.32 4.82 12.15
C LEU A 82 -0.05 3.76 13.23
N PHE A 83 -0.38 2.48 12.97
CA PHE A 83 -0.02 1.38 13.85
C PHE A 83 1.50 1.25 14.05
N TRP A 84 2.31 1.57 13.03
CA TRP A 84 3.77 1.64 13.12
C TRP A 84 4.32 3.00 13.58
N ASN A 85 3.46 3.91 14.02
CA ASN A 85 3.83 5.28 14.41
C ASN A 85 4.56 6.04 13.28
N GLN A 86 4.07 5.85 12.05
CA GLN A 86 4.52 6.57 10.84
C GLN A 86 3.38 7.43 10.31
N GLU A 87 3.69 8.65 9.89
CA GLU A 87 2.70 9.55 9.27
C GLU A 87 2.73 9.35 7.73
N PRO A 88 1.63 8.88 7.12
CA PRO A 88 1.59 8.57 5.70
C PRO A 88 1.21 9.80 4.86
N GLU A 89 1.94 10.01 3.76
CA GLU A 89 1.53 10.91 2.68
C GLU A 89 1.22 10.11 1.40
N PHE A 90 0.37 10.66 0.53
CA PHE A 90 -0.02 9.98 -0.71
C PHE A 90 0.25 10.86 -1.93
N LEU A 91 1.04 10.32 -2.87
CA LEU A 91 1.20 10.89 -4.19
C LEU A 91 0.50 9.99 -5.20
N VAL A 92 -0.63 10.47 -5.74
CA VAL A 92 -1.35 9.74 -6.80
C VAL A 92 -0.68 10.00 -8.15
N ARG A 93 -0.07 8.96 -8.72
CA ARG A 93 0.55 9.04 -10.05
C ARG A 93 -0.50 8.75 -11.11
N LEU A 94 -0.95 9.79 -11.79
CA LEU A 94 -1.68 9.66 -13.05
C LEU A 94 -0.73 8.99 -14.07
N LYS A 95 -1.21 7.97 -14.80
CA LYS A 95 -0.48 7.50 -15.98
C LYS A 95 -0.27 8.71 -16.88
N TRP A 96 0.98 9.11 -17.09
CA TRP A 96 1.32 10.01 -18.17
C TRP A 96 0.78 9.34 -19.45
N ARG A 97 -0.20 9.97 -20.10
CA ARG A 97 -0.43 9.68 -21.52
C ARG A 97 0.90 9.88 -22.22
N ASP A 98 1.30 8.89 -22.99
CA ASP A 98 2.41 8.98 -23.92
C ASP A 98 2.37 10.33 -24.65
N ALA A 99 3.28 11.22 -24.27
CA ALA A 99 3.69 12.32 -25.12
C ALA A 99 4.67 11.70 -26.12
N GLY A 100 4.17 11.34 -27.30
CA GLY A 100 4.94 10.75 -28.39
C GLY A 100 4.07 10.03 -29.40
#